data_AF-K2RHD2-F1
#
_entry.id   AF-K2RHD2-F1
#
_cell.length_a   1.000
_cell.length_b   1.000
_cell.length_c   1.000
_cell.angle_alpha   90.00
_cell.angle_beta   90.00
_cell.angle_gamma   90.00
#
_symmetry.space_group_name_H-M   'P 1'
#
loop_
_entity.id
_entity.type
_entity.pdbx_description
1 polymer ?
#
loop_
_entity_poly.entity_id
_entity_poly.type
_entity_poly.pdbx_seq_one_letter_code
_entity_poly.pdbx_strand_id
1 'polypeptide(L)'
;MPLLDRRQSGDDDSSSSSALPTTLVPTRTSSPTAAATSLVADTGSSSTSIPQPFDTSLGTNFTSASCPNFFNSFLDNSTFIDCVPLSLLLQTSSSFFEATRSLVRTTQVLDASCSANFAQCSALMDQIATELVKDDYCGADYKASNPTVLQAYKGLVAYAPVYQAGCMRDSSGSYCFANAITNSSSPTDSYPYYLPVGVALPGGSRPTCNSCLQTTMDAFWTFTSNKTQPISQTYSQAAEVVNIQCGPNFVNATSATTTSLGVKTQAPFPGLSSVALLVTILAFLL
;
A
#
# COMPACT_ATOMS: atom_id res chain seq x y z
N MET A 1 -12.90 -53.83 -3.77
CA MET A 1 -14.01 -54.64 -4.32
C MET A 1 -14.74 -55.29 -3.14
N PRO A 2 -16.08 -55.26 -3.07
CA PRO A 2 -16.97 -55.65 -4.15
C PRO A 2 -18.08 -54.65 -4.56
N LEU A 3 -18.47 -54.81 -5.85
CA LEU A 3 -19.79 -54.73 -6.52
C LEU A 3 -20.67 -53.48 -6.26
N LEU A 4 -20.76 -52.51 -7.18
CA LEU A 4 -21.58 -52.47 -8.42
C LEU A 4 -23.09 -52.68 -8.19
N ASP A 5 -23.85 -51.59 -8.29
CA ASP A 5 -25.22 -51.62 -8.80
C ASP A 5 -25.46 -50.40 -9.73
N ARG A 6 -26.08 -50.66 -10.87
CA ARG A 6 -26.31 -49.75 -12.01
C ARG A 6 -27.78 -49.90 -12.41
N ARG A 7 -28.56 -48.82 -12.35
CA ARG A 7 -29.85 -48.56 -13.04
C ARG A 7 -30.25 -47.10 -12.72
N GLN A 8 -30.93 -46.28 -13.51
CA GLN A 8 -31.34 -46.19 -14.92
C GLN A 8 -32.13 -44.86 -14.99
N SER A 9 -31.83 -43.95 -15.92
CA SER A 9 -32.67 -42.80 -16.32
C SER A 9 -32.14 -42.40 -17.69
N GLY A 10 -32.88 -42.43 -18.80
CA GLY A 10 -34.24 -41.93 -19.01
C GLY A 10 -34.08 -40.82 -20.06
N ASP A 11 -34.21 -41.19 -21.33
CA ASP A 11 -34.16 -40.31 -22.51
C ASP A 11 -35.47 -39.48 -22.64
N ASP A 12 -35.48 -38.57 -23.62
CA ASP A 12 -36.53 -37.63 -24.07
C ASP A 12 -36.36 -36.21 -23.48
N ASP A 13 -35.99 -35.18 -24.26
CA ASP A 13 -36.84 -34.60 -25.29
C ASP A 13 -36.11 -34.03 -26.52
N SER A 14 -36.81 -34.14 -27.64
CA SER A 14 -36.39 -33.91 -29.02
C SER A 14 -36.44 -32.45 -29.49
N SER A 15 -35.59 -32.14 -30.47
CA SER A 15 -35.67 -30.96 -31.33
C SER A 15 -36.49 -31.20 -32.62
N SER A 16 -37.00 -30.09 -33.16
CA SER A 16 -37.24 -29.75 -34.58
C SER A 16 -38.60 -30.01 -35.25
N SER A 17 -39.17 -28.91 -35.76
CA SER A 17 -39.76 -28.67 -37.10
C SER A 17 -40.49 -27.31 -37.07
N SER A 18 -40.70 -26.49 -38.10
CA SER A 18 -40.23 -26.33 -39.49
C SER A 18 -40.87 -25.02 -39.98
N ALA A 19 -40.19 -24.30 -40.89
CA ALA A 19 -40.74 -23.67 -42.11
C ALA A 19 -40.21 -22.25 -42.41
N LEU A 20 -39.69 -22.12 -43.63
CA LEU A 20 -39.32 -20.91 -44.37
C LEU A 20 -40.57 -20.25 -45.01
N PRO A 21 -40.54 -18.95 -45.40
CA PRO A 21 -40.33 -18.66 -46.84
C PRO A 21 -39.56 -17.36 -47.20
N THR A 22 -38.67 -17.53 -48.19
CA THR A 22 -38.41 -16.77 -49.44
C THR A 22 -38.51 -15.22 -49.54
N THR A 23 -37.37 -14.65 -49.97
CA THR A 23 -37.11 -13.46 -50.82
C THR A 23 -37.46 -12.05 -50.34
N LEU A 24 -36.45 -11.15 -50.36
CA LEU A 24 -36.39 -9.91 -51.17
C LEU A 24 -35.05 -9.14 -51.00
N VAL A 25 -34.34 -8.95 -52.13
CA VAL A 25 -33.44 -7.82 -52.52
C VAL A 25 -32.08 -7.60 -51.81
N PRO A 26 -30.94 -7.56 -52.55
CA PRO A 26 -29.70 -6.94 -52.09
C PRO A 26 -29.51 -5.55 -52.71
N THR A 27 -29.41 -4.50 -51.89
CA THR A 27 -28.86 -3.21 -52.30
C THR A 27 -27.48 -3.02 -51.68
N ARG A 28 -26.46 -2.96 -52.53
CA ARG A 28 -25.11 -2.49 -52.17
C ARG A 28 -25.10 -0.97 -52.21
N THR A 29 -24.68 -0.33 -51.12
CA THR A 29 -24.09 1.02 -51.16
C THR A 29 -22.88 1.06 -50.23
N SER A 30 -21.82 1.68 -50.74
CA SER A 30 -20.44 1.70 -50.28
C SER A 30 -20.16 2.83 -49.28
N SER A 31 -19.39 2.51 -48.23
CA SER A 31 -18.29 3.31 -47.60
C SER A 31 -18.67 4.60 -46.80
N PRO A 32 -17.72 5.23 -46.08
CA PRO A 32 -17.32 4.88 -44.71
C PRO A 32 -17.41 6.10 -43.74
N THR A 33 -17.83 5.91 -42.48
CA THR A 33 -17.71 7.00 -41.49
C THR A 33 -17.44 6.48 -40.08
N ALA A 34 -16.22 6.81 -39.62
CA ALA A 34 -15.75 6.96 -38.25
C ALA A 34 -16.44 6.14 -37.14
N ALA A 35 -15.72 5.14 -36.64
CA ALA A 35 -15.94 4.60 -35.30
C ALA A 35 -15.65 5.69 -34.26
N ALA A 36 -16.68 6.40 -33.81
CA ALA A 36 -16.63 7.12 -32.56
C ALA A 36 -16.91 6.12 -31.43
N THR A 37 -15.86 5.76 -30.70
CA THR A 37 -15.95 5.03 -29.43
C THR A 37 -16.85 5.82 -28.49
N SER A 38 -18.09 5.37 -28.31
CA SER A 38 -19.01 5.97 -27.35
C SER A 38 -18.54 5.60 -25.95
N LEU A 39 -17.88 6.56 -25.28
CA LEU A 39 -17.62 6.53 -23.86
C LEU A 39 -18.97 6.63 -23.15
N VAL A 40 -19.40 5.55 -22.51
CA VAL A 40 -20.56 5.58 -21.63
C VAL A 40 -20.17 6.38 -20.39
N ALA A 41 -20.60 7.63 -20.33
CA ALA A 41 -20.55 8.42 -19.11
C ALA A 41 -21.59 7.85 -18.14
N ASP A 42 -21.09 7.31 -17.02
CA ASP A 42 -21.90 6.85 -15.90
C ASP A 42 -22.61 8.06 -15.25
N THR A 43 -23.91 8.17 -15.46
CA THR A 43 -24.78 9.19 -14.81
C THR A 43 -25.38 8.66 -13.52
N GLY A 44 -24.60 7.97 -12.70
CA GLY A 44 -24.96 7.55 -11.34
C GLY A 44 -24.55 8.59 -10.30
N SER A 45 -25.52 9.29 -9.72
CA SER A 45 -25.31 10.17 -8.57
C SER A 45 -24.77 9.37 -7.37
N SER A 46 -23.49 9.51 -7.10
CA SER A 46 -22.86 9.26 -5.79
C SER A 46 -21.69 10.21 -5.72
N SER A 47 -21.67 11.11 -4.74
CA SER A 47 -20.56 12.04 -4.53
C SER A 47 -19.22 11.34 -4.75
N THR A 48 -18.39 11.89 -5.65
CA THR A 48 -16.97 11.56 -5.82
C THR A 48 -16.18 11.97 -4.58
N SER A 49 -16.56 11.49 -3.40
CA SER A 49 -15.82 11.75 -2.17
C SER A 49 -14.60 10.83 -2.12
N ILE A 50 -13.47 11.41 -1.78
CA ILE A 50 -12.26 10.65 -1.49
C ILE A 50 -12.55 9.69 -0.31
N PRO A 51 -12.18 8.40 -0.41
CA PRO A 51 -12.34 7.43 0.67
C PRO A 51 -11.69 7.89 1.98
N GLN A 52 -12.29 7.50 3.10
CA GLN A 52 -11.74 7.74 4.43
C GLN A 52 -11.45 6.41 5.14
N PRO A 53 -10.40 6.37 5.98
CA PRO A 53 -10.17 5.23 6.87
C PRO A 53 -11.36 5.02 7.79
N PHE A 54 -11.62 3.76 8.16
CA PHE A 54 -12.69 3.41 9.09
C PHE A 54 -14.06 4.00 8.69
N ASP A 55 -14.38 3.99 7.40
CA ASP A 55 -15.64 4.46 6.81
C ASP A 55 -16.85 3.51 7.06
N THR A 56 -16.65 2.52 7.93
CA THR A 56 -17.67 1.64 8.46
C THR A 56 -17.72 1.77 9.97
N SER A 57 -18.65 1.10 10.66
CA SER A 57 -18.68 1.19 12.12
C SER A 57 -17.38 0.64 12.73
N LEU A 58 -16.78 1.38 13.66
CA LEU A 58 -15.59 0.96 14.43
C LEU A 58 -15.81 -0.32 15.26
N GLY A 59 -17.05 -0.76 15.40
CA GLY A 59 -17.47 -1.84 16.29
C GLY A 59 -17.71 -1.35 17.71
N THR A 60 -18.04 -2.28 18.60
CA THR A 60 -18.34 -2.00 20.03
C THR A 60 -17.37 -2.69 20.98
N ASN A 61 -16.37 -3.40 20.45
CA ASN A 61 -15.41 -4.16 21.23
C ASN A 61 -14.25 -3.24 21.66
N PHE A 62 -14.51 -2.33 22.59
CA PHE A 62 -13.50 -1.47 23.20
C PHE A 62 -13.57 -1.58 24.72
N THR A 63 -12.42 -1.50 25.38
CA THR A 63 -12.29 -1.63 26.83
C THR A 63 -12.88 -0.44 27.57
N SER A 64 -12.85 0.74 26.95
CA SER A 64 -13.37 2.00 27.48
C SER A 64 -13.89 2.89 26.34
N ALA A 65 -14.64 3.94 26.69
CA ALA A 65 -15.09 4.94 25.74
C ALA A 65 -13.97 5.87 25.23
N SER A 66 -12.81 5.92 25.90
CA SER A 66 -11.69 6.79 25.50
C SER A 66 -11.15 6.43 24.12
N CYS A 67 -11.09 5.14 23.78
CA CYS A 67 -10.58 4.71 22.49
C CYS A 67 -11.46 5.11 21.30
N PRO A 68 -12.77 4.76 21.25
CA PRO A 68 -13.63 5.21 20.16
C PRO A 68 -13.74 6.74 20.08
N ASN A 69 -13.70 7.46 21.22
CA ASN A 69 -13.64 8.92 21.22
C ASN A 69 -12.35 9.45 20.56
N PHE A 70 -11.21 8.81 20.82
CA PHE A 70 -9.95 9.16 20.18
C PHE A 70 -9.99 8.91 18.67
N PHE A 71 -10.55 7.77 18.24
CA PHE A 71 -10.79 7.49 16.81
C PHE A 71 -11.59 8.61 16.15
N ASN A 72 -12.74 8.96 16.71
CA ASN A 72 -13.56 10.05 16.17
C ASN A 72 -12.77 11.37 16.12
N SER A 73 -11.97 11.66 17.14
CA SER A 73 -11.22 12.93 17.20
C SER A 73 -10.23 13.13 16.04
N PHE A 74 -9.52 12.09 15.60
CA PHE A 74 -8.60 12.22 14.47
C PHE A 74 -9.30 11.96 13.13
N LEU A 75 -10.36 11.15 13.08
CA LEU A 75 -11.15 10.95 11.87
C LEU A 75 -11.91 12.22 11.46
N ASP A 76 -12.32 13.04 12.43
CA ASP A 76 -12.96 14.35 12.20
C ASP A 76 -11.93 15.49 12.00
N ASN A 77 -10.63 15.22 12.14
CA ASN A 77 -9.59 16.22 11.98
C ASN A 77 -9.35 16.54 10.50
N SER A 78 -9.60 17.79 10.08
CA SER A 78 -9.48 18.16 8.67
C SER A 78 -8.08 17.93 8.09
N THR A 79 -7.02 18.13 8.88
CA THR A 79 -5.64 17.87 8.41
C THR A 79 -5.42 16.38 8.17
N PHE A 80 -5.96 15.51 9.04
CA PHE A 80 -5.90 14.07 8.84
C PHE A 80 -6.65 13.63 7.58
N ILE A 81 -7.83 14.22 7.36
CA ILE A 81 -8.66 13.95 6.17
C ILE A 81 -7.91 14.36 4.89
N ASP A 82 -7.30 15.55 4.88
CA ASP A 82 -6.55 16.08 3.73
C ASP A 82 -5.30 15.23 3.40
N CYS A 83 -4.78 14.48 4.37
CA CYS A 83 -3.63 13.60 4.16
C CYS A 83 -3.94 12.33 3.36
N VAL A 84 -5.22 11.94 3.25
CA VAL A 84 -5.70 10.73 2.54
C VAL A 84 -4.76 9.54 2.76
N PRO A 85 -4.61 9.05 4.01
CA PRO A 85 -3.56 8.10 4.37
C PRO A 85 -3.81 6.73 3.74
N LEU A 86 -3.18 6.49 2.58
CA LEU A 86 -3.29 5.24 1.83
C LEU A 86 -2.99 4.01 2.70
N SER A 87 -2.04 4.13 3.62
CA SER A 87 -1.69 3.10 4.60
C SER A 87 -2.86 2.63 5.46
N LEU A 88 -3.75 3.54 5.84
CA LEU A 88 -4.95 3.20 6.60
C LEU A 88 -6.09 2.74 5.68
N LEU A 89 -6.24 3.36 4.51
CA LEU A 89 -7.26 3.00 3.53
C LEU A 89 -7.13 1.52 3.09
N LEU A 90 -5.89 1.05 2.89
CA LEU A 90 -5.59 -0.32 2.45
C LEU A 90 -6.26 -1.42 3.27
N GLN A 91 -6.55 -1.20 4.55
CA GLN A 91 -7.14 -2.25 5.41
C GLN A 91 -8.49 -1.87 6.01
N THR A 92 -8.84 -0.59 6.03
CA THR A 92 -9.92 -0.09 6.90
C THR A 92 -11.03 0.66 6.16
N SER A 93 -10.89 0.86 4.84
CA SER A 93 -11.84 1.64 4.04
C SER A 93 -12.55 0.76 3.01
N SER A 94 -13.84 0.55 3.23
CA SER A 94 -14.71 -0.13 2.28
C SER A 94 -14.90 0.69 1.00
N SER A 95 -15.01 2.02 1.12
CA SER A 95 -15.12 2.90 -0.04
C SER A 95 -13.84 2.91 -0.89
N PHE A 96 -12.67 2.74 -0.27
CA PHE A 96 -11.43 2.54 -1.01
C PHE A 96 -11.42 1.21 -1.75
N PHE A 97 -11.88 0.12 -1.14
CA PHE A 97 -12.01 -1.17 -1.83
C PHE A 97 -12.99 -1.15 -3.01
N GLU A 98 -14.01 -0.30 -2.95
CA GLU A 98 -14.88 -0.04 -4.10
C GLU A 98 -14.18 0.82 -5.16
N ALA A 99 -13.41 1.83 -4.74
CA ALA A 99 -12.63 2.68 -5.65
C ALA A 99 -11.56 1.88 -6.41
N THR A 100 -10.92 0.89 -5.78
CA THR A 100 -9.87 0.06 -6.41
C THR A 100 -10.37 -0.84 -7.54
N ARG A 101 -11.69 -1.00 -7.69
CA ARG A 101 -12.30 -1.70 -8.84
C ARG A 101 -12.28 -0.87 -10.13
N SER A 102 -11.90 0.41 -10.05
CA SER A 102 -11.79 1.31 -11.20
C SER A 102 -10.44 1.99 -11.22
N LEU A 103 -9.72 1.86 -12.34
CA LEU A 103 -8.42 2.52 -12.53
C LEU A 103 -8.52 4.04 -12.35
N VAL A 104 -9.59 4.64 -12.87
CA VAL A 104 -9.84 6.09 -12.77
C VAL A 104 -10.04 6.50 -11.32
N ARG A 105 -10.92 5.81 -10.58
CA ARG A 105 -11.18 6.13 -9.17
C ARG A 105 -9.95 5.89 -8.30
N THR A 106 -9.22 4.80 -8.54
CA THR A 106 -7.95 4.51 -7.85
C THR A 106 -6.95 5.65 -8.05
N THR A 107 -6.80 6.11 -9.29
CA THR A 107 -5.88 7.20 -9.65
C THR A 107 -6.30 8.51 -8.98
N GLN A 108 -7.60 8.83 -8.90
CA GLN A 108 -8.08 10.01 -8.20
C GLN A 108 -7.73 10.00 -6.69
N VAL A 109 -7.83 8.84 -6.04
CA VAL A 109 -7.43 8.69 -4.63
C VAL A 109 -5.92 8.85 -4.46
N LEU A 110 -5.14 8.27 -5.38
CA LEU A 110 -3.69 8.42 -5.38
C LEU A 110 -3.25 9.85 -5.66
N ASP A 111 -3.88 10.55 -6.59
CA ASP A 111 -3.60 11.97 -6.87
C ASP A 111 -3.87 12.81 -5.61
N ALA A 112 -4.98 12.57 -4.92
CA ALA A 112 -5.29 13.25 -3.66
C ALA A 112 -4.24 12.96 -2.58
N SER A 113 -3.93 11.69 -2.34
CA SER A 113 -2.91 11.28 -1.36
C SER A 113 -1.53 11.85 -1.68
N CYS A 114 -1.08 11.75 -2.92
CA CYS A 114 0.24 12.21 -3.36
C CYS A 114 0.38 13.72 -3.49
N SER A 115 -0.74 14.46 -3.51
CA SER A 115 -0.73 15.93 -3.43
C SER A 115 -0.61 16.46 -2.00
N ALA A 116 -0.84 15.61 -1.00
CA ALA A 116 -0.79 16.01 0.41
C ALA A 116 0.64 16.39 0.83
N ASN A 117 0.74 17.31 1.80
CA ASN A 117 2.03 17.71 2.37
C ASN A 117 2.64 16.56 3.18
N PHE A 118 3.58 15.86 2.58
CA PHE A 118 4.21 14.68 3.19
C PHE A 118 4.73 14.95 4.60
N ALA A 119 5.45 16.05 4.84
CA ALA A 119 6.06 16.33 6.14
C ALA A 119 5.02 16.61 7.23
N GLN A 120 3.97 17.35 6.89
CA GLN A 120 2.86 17.61 7.82
C GLN A 120 2.09 16.33 8.14
N CYS A 121 1.77 15.56 7.10
CA CYS A 121 1.01 14.33 7.24
C CYS A 121 1.79 13.23 7.96
N SER A 122 3.08 13.05 7.66
CA SER A 122 3.91 12.07 8.36
C SER A 122 4.01 12.40 9.85
N ALA A 123 4.23 13.67 10.19
CA ALA A 123 4.31 14.12 11.59
C ALA A 123 2.97 13.92 12.33
N LEU A 124 1.84 14.21 11.67
CA LEU A 124 0.52 13.99 12.24
C LEU A 124 0.24 12.50 12.49
N MET A 125 0.55 11.63 11.51
CA MET A 125 0.36 10.18 11.65
C MET A 125 1.23 9.60 12.78
N ASP A 126 2.48 10.06 12.90
CA ASP A 126 3.38 9.67 13.99
C ASP A 126 2.85 10.14 15.36
N GLN A 127 2.30 11.36 15.44
CA GLN A 127 1.69 11.88 16.65
C GLN A 127 0.48 11.02 17.06
N ILE A 128 -0.44 10.76 16.13
CA ILE A 128 -1.64 9.95 16.40
C ILE A 128 -1.23 8.53 16.83
N ALA A 129 -0.25 7.90 16.17
CA ALA A 129 0.26 6.59 16.55
C ALA A 129 0.82 6.57 17.98
N THR A 130 1.54 7.63 18.36
CA THR A 130 2.12 7.79 19.70
C THR A 130 1.05 7.99 20.76
N GLU A 131 -0.01 8.74 20.46
CA GLU A 131 -1.14 8.94 21.37
C GLU A 131 -1.98 7.67 21.49
N LEU A 132 -2.26 6.97 20.39
CA LEU A 132 -3.07 5.75 20.35
C LEU A 132 -2.65 4.70 21.38
N VAL A 133 -1.34 4.49 21.55
CA VAL A 133 -0.81 3.46 22.46
C VAL A 133 -0.79 3.86 23.94
N LYS A 134 -1.11 5.12 24.28
CA LYS A 134 -1.17 5.58 25.68
C LYS A 134 -2.48 5.15 26.34
N ASP A 135 -2.40 4.90 27.65
CA ASP A 135 -3.53 4.40 28.44
C ASP A 135 -4.73 5.36 28.46
N ASP A 136 -4.49 6.67 28.31
CA ASP A 136 -5.55 7.70 28.25
C ASP A 136 -6.40 7.62 26.96
N TYR A 137 -5.93 6.92 25.93
CA TYR A 137 -6.61 6.78 24.65
C TYR A 137 -7.02 5.32 24.41
N CYS A 138 -6.23 4.57 23.63
CA CYS A 138 -6.48 3.16 23.28
C CYS A 138 -5.47 2.19 23.91
N GLY A 139 -4.63 2.61 24.86
CA GLY A 139 -3.54 1.79 25.39
C GLY A 139 -3.97 0.43 25.95
N ALA A 140 -5.12 0.37 26.63
CA ALA A 140 -5.69 -0.89 27.11
C ALA A 140 -6.07 -1.83 25.95
N ASP A 141 -6.78 -1.30 24.94
CA ASP A 141 -7.18 -2.05 23.75
C ASP A 141 -5.97 -2.47 22.88
N TYR A 142 -4.96 -1.62 22.80
CA TYR A 142 -3.70 -1.92 22.11
C TYR A 142 -2.97 -3.09 22.79
N LYS A 143 -2.83 -3.06 24.13
CA LYS A 143 -2.24 -4.16 24.93
C LYS A 143 -3.07 -5.44 24.83
N ALA A 144 -4.39 -5.33 24.73
CA ALA A 144 -5.30 -6.44 24.50
C ALA A 144 -5.28 -6.98 23.05
N SER A 145 -4.44 -6.41 22.17
CA SER A 145 -4.37 -6.79 20.75
C SER A 145 -5.70 -6.64 20.02
N ASN A 146 -6.48 -5.61 20.36
CA ASN A 146 -7.71 -5.28 19.66
C ASN A 146 -7.44 -5.07 18.16
N PRO A 147 -8.15 -5.77 17.26
CA PRO A 147 -7.85 -5.74 15.83
C PRO A 147 -8.01 -4.35 15.21
N THR A 148 -9.04 -3.59 15.57
CA THR A 148 -9.26 -2.23 15.07
C THR A 148 -8.12 -1.30 15.47
N VAL A 149 -7.70 -1.38 16.74
CA VAL A 149 -6.60 -0.56 17.28
C VAL A 149 -5.25 -0.95 16.67
N LEU A 150 -4.99 -2.25 16.49
CA LEU A 150 -3.77 -2.72 15.84
C LEU A 150 -3.71 -2.34 14.36
N GLN A 151 -4.83 -2.41 13.64
CA GLN A 151 -4.90 -1.96 12.24
C GLN A 151 -4.65 -0.46 12.13
N ALA A 152 -5.25 0.35 13.00
CA ALA A 152 -5.01 1.79 13.07
C ALA A 152 -3.52 2.08 13.34
N TYR A 153 -2.96 1.48 14.40
CA TYR A 153 -1.55 1.69 14.74
C TYR A 153 -0.62 1.32 13.57
N LYS A 154 -0.80 0.14 12.98
CA LYS A 154 0.02 -0.32 11.84
C LYS A 154 -0.12 0.60 10.62
N GLY A 155 -1.33 1.06 10.31
CA GLY A 155 -1.56 1.98 9.20
C GLY A 155 -0.97 3.36 9.46
N LEU A 156 -1.04 3.88 10.68
CA LEU A 156 -0.46 5.17 11.06
C LEU A 156 1.07 5.16 10.91
N VAL A 157 1.74 4.18 11.53
CA VAL A 157 3.22 4.10 11.46
C VAL A 157 3.71 3.79 10.04
N ALA A 158 2.92 3.05 9.25
CA ALA A 158 3.25 2.71 7.87
C ALA A 158 2.94 3.83 6.85
N TYR A 159 2.52 5.03 7.29
CA TYR A 159 2.19 6.12 6.38
C TYR A 159 3.35 6.43 5.42
N ALA A 160 4.57 6.61 5.93
CA ALA A 160 5.72 6.97 5.12
C ALA A 160 6.07 5.93 4.02
N PRO A 161 6.27 4.63 4.35
CA PRO A 161 6.58 3.64 3.31
C PRO A 161 5.45 3.48 2.29
N VAL A 162 4.18 3.51 2.73
CA VAL A 162 3.05 3.36 1.80
C VAL A 162 2.86 4.59 0.93
N TYR A 163 3.03 5.80 1.46
CA TYR A 163 2.98 7.03 0.68
C TYR A 163 4.05 7.00 -0.42
N GLN A 164 5.30 6.70 -0.04
CA GLN A 164 6.39 6.63 -1.00
C GLN A 164 6.09 5.62 -2.11
N ALA A 165 5.61 4.42 -1.78
CA ALA A 165 5.33 3.41 -2.77
C ALA A 165 4.07 3.68 -3.62
N GLY A 166 3.00 4.15 -2.98
CA GLY A 166 1.74 4.48 -3.64
C GLY A 166 1.89 5.61 -4.65
N CYS A 167 2.80 6.55 -4.37
CA CYS A 167 3.06 7.69 -5.25
C CYS A 167 4.05 7.42 -6.38
N MET A 168 4.63 6.22 -6.46
CA MET A 168 5.51 5.88 -7.57
C MET A 168 4.74 5.71 -8.87
N ARG A 169 5.32 6.24 -9.94
CA ARG A 169 4.82 6.15 -11.30
C ARG A 169 5.82 5.40 -12.17
N ASP A 170 5.31 4.66 -13.14
CA ASP A 170 6.12 4.02 -14.18
C ASP A 170 6.59 5.04 -15.23
N SER A 171 7.34 4.57 -16.23
CA SER A 171 7.84 5.41 -17.32
C SER A 171 6.76 6.02 -18.21
N SER A 172 5.53 5.50 -18.17
CA SER A 172 4.37 6.07 -18.88
C SER A 172 3.67 7.16 -18.05
N GLY A 173 4.09 7.37 -16.81
CA GLY A 173 3.45 8.28 -15.86
C GLY A 173 2.26 7.66 -15.13
N SER A 174 1.98 6.36 -15.28
CA SER A 174 0.89 5.68 -14.59
C SER A 174 1.34 5.24 -13.19
N TYR A 175 0.45 5.33 -12.19
CA TYR A 175 0.81 4.86 -10.84
C TYR A 175 1.05 3.36 -10.81
N CYS A 176 2.19 2.96 -10.25
CA CYS A 176 2.55 1.56 -10.08
C CYS A 176 1.50 0.81 -9.25
N PHE A 177 0.98 1.42 -8.19
CA PHE A 177 -0.06 0.82 -7.36
C PHE A 177 -1.39 0.66 -8.11
N ALA A 178 -1.80 1.69 -8.87
CA ALA A 178 -3.05 1.64 -9.63
C ALA A 178 -3.02 0.52 -10.69
N ASN A 179 -1.91 0.40 -11.41
CA ASN A 179 -1.69 -0.69 -12.36
C ASN A 179 -1.72 -2.04 -11.65
N ALA A 180 -1.05 -2.18 -10.51
CA ALA A 180 -0.98 -3.42 -9.76
C ALA A 180 -2.34 -3.88 -9.21
N ILE A 181 -3.12 -2.98 -8.61
CA ILE A 181 -4.39 -3.34 -7.98
C ILE A 181 -5.54 -3.56 -8.97
N THR A 182 -5.43 -2.97 -10.17
CA THR A 182 -6.41 -3.16 -11.24
C THR A 182 -6.00 -4.23 -12.27
N ASN A 183 -4.83 -4.86 -12.09
CA ASN A 183 -4.37 -5.93 -12.99
C ASN A 183 -5.14 -7.24 -12.74
N SER A 184 -6.23 -7.42 -13.49
CA SER A 184 -7.04 -8.64 -13.44
C SER A 184 -6.30 -9.90 -13.92
N SER A 185 -5.21 -9.74 -14.68
CA SER A 185 -4.40 -10.87 -15.17
C SER A 185 -3.40 -11.38 -14.12
N SER A 186 -3.04 -10.55 -13.14
CA SER A 186 -2.16 -10.93 -12.02
C SER A 186 -2.66 -10.29 -10.72
N PRO A 187 -3.66 -10.90 -10.05
CA PRO A 187 -4.24 -10.36 -8.81
C PRO A 187 -3.22 -10.18 -7.67
N THR A 188 -2.11 -10.94 -7.71
CA THR A 188 -1.05 -10.88 -6.70
C THR A 188 -0.15 -9.67 -6.82
N ASP A 189 -0.27 -8.86 -7.89
CA ASP A 189 0.54 -7.64 -8.08
C ASP A 189 0.31 -6.60 -6.99
N SER A 190 -0.88 -6.58 -6.38
CA SER A 190 -1.23 -5.67 -5.29
C SER A 190 -0.65 -6.07 -3.93
N TYR A 191 -0.35 -7.36 -3.72
CA TYR A 191 0.01 -7.90 -2.40
C TYR A 191 1.26 -7.26 -1.78
N PRO A 192 2.34 -6.95 -2.54
CA PRO A 192 3.50 -6.26 -1.99
C PRO A 192 3.15 -4.94 -1.27
N TYR A 193 2.14 -4.20 -1.71
CA TYR A 193 1.76 -2.93 -1.10
C TYR A 193 1.14 -3.05 0.29
N TYR A 194 0.77 -4.27 0.70
CA TYR A 194 0.26 -4.55 2.05
C TYR A 194 1.38 -4.92 3.04
N LEU A 195 2.61 -5.13 2.56
CA LEU A 195 3.76 -5.42 3.42
C LEU A 195 3.99 -4.37 4.51
N PRO A 196 3.96 -3.05 4.22
CA PRO A 196 4.29 -2.05 5.21
C PRO A 196 3.27 -1.96 6.33
N VAL A 197 2.03 -2.35 6.06
CA VAL A 197 0.95 -2.38 7.04
C VAL A 197 0.87 -3.71 7.79
N GLY A 198 1.89 -4.56 7.62
CA GLY A 198 2.11 -5.78 8.41
C GLY A 198 1.40 -7.02 7.90
N VAL A 199 0.96 -7.04 6.64
CA VAL A 199 0.43 -8.24 5.98
C VAL A 199 1.57 -8.93 5.23
N ALA A 200 1.87 -10.18 5.59
CA ALA A 200 2.93 -10.94 4.92
C ALA A 200 2.52 -11.33 3.48
N LEU A 201 3.49 -11.36 2.58
CA LEU A 201 3.28 -11.86 1.22
C LEU A 201 3.04 -13.38 1.27
N PRO A 202 1.92 -13.90 0.74
CA PRO A 202 1.70 -15.34 0.66
C PRO A 202 2.81 -16.04 -0.13
N GLY A 203 3.31 -17.19 0.34
CA GLY A 203 4.44 -17.89 -0.29
C GLY A 203 4.21 -18.35 -1.74
N GLY A 204 2.95 -18.46 -2.17
CA GLY A 204 2.57 -18.78 -3.56
C GLY A 204 2.32 -17.57 -4.46
N SER A 205 2.61 -16.35 -3.99
CA SER A 205 2.36 -15.13 -4.75
C SER A 205 3.25 -15.06 -5.98
N ARG A 206 2.69 -14.65 -7.13
CA ARG A 206 3.43 -14.55 -8.40
C ARG A 206 3.26 -13.16 -9.00
N PRO A 207 3.75 -12.10 -8.31
CA PRO A 207 3.62 -10.75 -8.84
C PRO A 207 4.39 -10.62 -10.15
N THR A 208 3.94 -9.71 -11.01
CA THR A 208 4.59 -9.37 -12.27
C THR A 208 5.99 -8.79 -12.00
N CYS A 209 7.01 -9.43 -12.56
CA CYS A 209 8.41 -9.03 -12.40
C CYS A 209 8.74 -7.83 -13.31
N ASN A 210 8.40 -6.63 -12.85
CA ASN A 210 8.61 -5.37 -13.58
C ASN A 210 9.33 -4.33 -12.69
N SER A 211 9.68 -3.20 -13.30
CA SER A 211 10.37 -2.10 -12.60
C SER A 211 9.55 -1.52 -11.44
N CYS A 212 8.22 -1.50 -11.54
CA CYS A 212 7.35 -1.07 -10.44
C CYS A 212 7.52 -1.96 -9.20
N LEU A 213 7.51 -3.29 -9.37
CA LEU A 213 7.73 -4.21 -8.26
C LEU A 213 9.11 -4.01 -7.63
N GLN A 214 10.15 -3.91 -8.46
CA GLN A 214 11.52 -3.71 -7.98
C GLN A 214 11.64 -2.41 -7.17
N THR A 215 11.19 -1.30 -7.73
CA THR A 215 11.26 0.02 -7.06
C THR A 215 10.41 0.05 -5.79
N THR A 216 9.27 -0.65 -5.77
CA THR A 216 8.41 -0.79 -4.58
C THR A 216 9.13 -1.51 -3.45
N MET A 217 9.75 -2.63 -3.75
CA MET A 217 10.51 -3.40 -2.77
C MET A 217 11.77 -2.65 -2.33
N ASP A 218 12.42 -1.89 -3.21
CA ASP A 218 13.58 -1.06 -2.83
C ASP A 218 13.16 0.11 -1.91
N ALA A 219 12.01 0.73 -2.17
CA ALA A 219 11.45 1.74 -1.28
C ALA A 219 11.12 1.16 0.10
N PHE A 220 10.51 -0.03 0.16
CA PHE A 220 10.22 -0.69 1.43
C PHE A 220 11.47 -1.11 2.20
N TRP A 221 12.53 -1.52 1.48
CA TRP A 221 13.79 -1.92 2.07
C TRP A 221 14.37 -0.84 3.00
N THR A 222 14.30 0.43 2.62
CA THR A 222 14.89 1.54 3.41
C THR A 222 14.24 1.68 4.79
N PHE A 223 12.98 1.27 4.95
CA PHE A 223 12.25 1.32 6.22
C PHE A 223 12.48 0.10 7.11
N THR A 224 13.12 -0.97 6.61
CA THR A 224 13.33 -2.21 7.39
C THR A 224 14.36 -2.07 8.51
N SER A 225 15.17 -1.00 8.49
CA SER A 225 16.11 -0.66 9.57
C SER A 225 15.40 -0.25 10.87
N ASN A 226 14.18 0.30 10.75
CA ASN A 226 13.37 0.69 11.91
C ASN A 226 12.47 -0.47 12.35
N LYS A 227 12.77 -1.07 13.51
CA LYS A 227 12.00 -2.21 14.06
C LYS A 227 10.60 -1.86 14.54
N THR A 228 10.27 -0.57 14.71
CA THR A 228 8.89 -0.16 15.03
C THR A 228 7.97 -0.22 13.81
N GLN A 229 8.53 -0.25 12.60
CA GLN A 229 7.78 -0.35 11.36
C GLN A 229 7.36 -1.81 11.10
N PRO A 230 6.09 -2.09 10.75
CA PRO A 230 5.64 -3.46 10.47
C PRO A 230 6.39 -4.11 9.29
N ILE A 231 6.85 -3.31 8.32
CA ILE A 231 7.67 -3.77 7.20
C ILE A 231 8.94 -4.52 7.63
N SER A 232 9.50 -4.19 8.80
CA SER A 232 10.70 -4.84 9.31
C SER A 232 10.49 -6.33 9.61
N GLN A 233 9.24 -6.78 9.74
CA GLN A 233 8.87 -8.17 10.00
C GLN A 233 8.41 -8.89 8.73
N THR A 234 7.81 -8.17 7.77
CA THR A 234 7.21 -8.77 6.56
C THR A 234 8.14 -8.77 5.35
N TYR A 235 9.15 -7.89 5.30
CA TYR A 235 9.95 -7.66 4.10
C TYR A 235 10.83 -8.85 3.69
N SER A 236 11.61 -9.42 4.60
CA SER A 236 12.65 -10.41 4.23
C SER A 236 12.05 -11.66 3.58
N GLN A 237 10.98 -12.19 4.16
CA GLN A 237 10.24 -13.32 3.58
C GLN A 237 9.63 -12.96 2.22
N ALA A 238 9.07 -11.75 2.08
CA ALA A 238 8.49 -11.30 0.82
C ALA A 238 9.56 -11.15 -0.28
N ALA A 239 10.73 -10.61 0.07
CA ALA A 239 11.85 -10.47 -0.85
C ALA A 239 12.38 -11.83 -1.33
N GLU A 240 12.39 -12.86 -0.46
CA GLU A 240 12.74 -14.22 -0.85
C GLU A 240 11.74 -14.79 -1.88
N VAL A 241 10.43 -14.67 -1.62
CA VAL A 241 9.38 -15.11 -2.57
C VAL A 241 9.51 -14.39 -3.91
N VAL A 242 9.74 -13.06 -3.89
CA VAL A 242 9.95 -12.26 -5.10
C VAL A 242 11.20 -12.73 -5.86
N ASN A 243 12.32 -12.98 -5.19
CA ASN A 243 13.55 -13.45 -5.84
C ASN A 243 13.43 -14.86 -6.41
N ILE A 244 12.66 -15.75 -5.76
CA ILE A 244 12.36 -17.08 -6.31
C ILE A 244 11.58 -16.96 -7.63
N GLN A 245 10.61 -16.05 -7.69
CA GLN A 245 9.74 -15.89 -8.86
C GLN A 245 10.37 -15.06 -9.99
N CYS A 246 11.11 -14.00 -9.65
CA CYS A 246 11.60 -13.00 -10.60
C CYS A 246 13.08 -13.15 -10.96
N GLY A 247 13.78 -14.08 -10.30
CA GLY A 247 15.20 -14.33 -10.50
C GLY A 247 16.05 -13.86 -9.33
N PRO A 248 17.25 -14.47 -9.16
CA PRO A 248 18.12 -14.16 -8.04
C PRO A 248 18.53 -12.68 -8.04
N ASN A 249 18.50 -12.06 -6.87
CA ASN A 249 18.86 -10.65 -6.65
C ASN A 249 17.98 -9.65 -7.42
N PHE A 250 16.74 -10.02 -7.78
CA PHE A 250 15.77 -9.08 -8.32
C PHE A 250 15.50 -7.93 -7.34
N VAL A 251 15.40 -8.25 -6.03
CA VAL A 251 15.30 -7.30 -4.91
C VAL A 251 16.26 -7.69 -3.78
N ASN A 252 16.61 -6.74 -2.92
CA ASN A 252 17.45 -7.03 -1.76
C ASN A 252 16.72 -7.91 -0.74
N ALA A 253 17.23 -9.10 -0.41
CA ALA A 253 16.59 -10.00 0.55
C ALA A 253 16.95 -9.71 2.02
N THR A 254 17.96 -8.87 2.25
CA THR A 254 18.45 -8.53 3.60
C THR A 254 17.73 -7.30 4.15
N SER A 255 17.60 -7.18 5.47
CA SER A 255 17.13 -5.93 6.07
C SER A 255 18.20 -4.84 5.95
N ALA A 256 17.78 -3.61 5.72
CA ALA A 256 18.66 -2.45 5.80
C ALA A 256 19.31 -2.40 7.19
N THR A 257 20.64 -2.29 7.20
CA THR A 257 21.40 -2.13 8.44
C THR A 257 21.36 -0.67 8.86
N THR A 258 20.99 -0.40 10.11
CA THR A 258 21.15 0.93 10.70
C THR A 258 22.64 1.24 10.72
N THR A 259 23.11 2.07 9.79
CA THR A 259 24.47 2.61 9.87
C THR A 259 24.42 3.64 11.00
N SER A 260 24.64 3.20 12.25
CA SER A 260 25.00 4.15 13.28
C SER A 260 26.30 4.77 12.81
N LEU A 261 26.30 6.07 12.52
CA LEU A 261 27.54 6.83 12.49
C LEU A 261 28.12 6.70 13.90
N GLY A 262 28.97 5.69 14.08
CA GLY A 262 29.77 5.55 15.28
C GLY A 262 30.65 6.78 15.33
N VAL A 263 30.23 7.78 16.10
CA VAL A 263 31.15 8.77 16.64
C VAL A 263 32.18 7.95 17.40
N LYS A 264 33.33 7.71 16.77
CA LYS A 264 34.50 7.20 17.46
C LYS A 264 34.88 8.28 18.46
N THR A 265 34.34 8.21 19.66
CA THR A 265 34.89 8.92 20.81
C THR A 265 36.29 8.36 21.01
N GLN A 266 37.28 9.00 20.38
CA GLN A 266 38.68 8.72 20.66
C GLN A 266 38.90 9.06 22.13
N ALA A 267 39.13 8.02 22.93
CA ALA A 267 39.60 8.17 24.29
C ALA A 267 40.95 8.93 24.29
N PRO A 268 41.19 9.82 25.27
CA PRO A 268 42.45 10.53 25.37
C PRO A 268 43.55 9.56 25.81
N PHE A 269 44.56 9.35 24.96
CA PHE A 269 45.76 8.61 25.32
C PHE A 269 46.64 9.47 26.26
N PRO A 270 47.13 8.93 27.39
CA PRO A 270 48.15 9.57 28.19
C PRO A 270 49.56 9.14 27.73
N GLY A 271 50.49 10.09 27.61
CA GLY A 271 51.93 9.77 27.64
C GLY A 271 52.82 10.49 26.63
N LEU A 272 53.49 11.54 27.12
CA LEU A 272 54.93 11.87 26.96
C LEU A 272 55.56 11.82 25.55
N SER A 273 55.96 12.98 25.02
CA SER A 273 57.37 13.45 25.10
C SER A 273 57.65 14.66 24.20
N SER A 274 58.33 15.63 24.80
CA SER A 274 59.07 16.79 24.31
C SER A 274 59.50 16.83 22.83
N VAL A 275 59.32 18.00 22.19
CA VAL A 275 60.42 18.78 21.58
C VAL A 275 60.08 20.28 21.65
N ALA A 276 60.96 21.03 22.27
CA ALA A 276 60.97 22.49 22.26
C ALA A 276 61.49 23.03 20.91
N LEU A 277 60.89 24.11 20.40
CA LEU A 277 61.63 25.08 19.58
C LEU A 277 61.16 26.49 19.95
N LEU A 278 62.07 27.22 20.59
CA LEU A 278 62.02 28.66 20.88
C LEU A 278 62.46 29.45 19.64
N VAL A 279 62.21 30.77 19.70
CA VAL A 279 62.90 31.90 19.04
C VAL A 279 62.04 32.73 18.04
N THR A 280 61.32 33.71 18.63
CA THR A 280 61.30 35.19 18.37
C THR A 280 61.22 35.72 16.91
N ILE A 281 60.45 36.77 16.56
CA ILE A 281 60.76 38.21 16.80
C ILE A 281 59.58 39.13 16.36
N LEU A 282 59.35 40.16 17.20
CA LEU A 282 58.82 41.53 17.03
C LEU A 282 57.75 41.91 15.97
N ALA A 283 56.64 42.44 16.50
CA ALA A 283 56.11 43.82 16.36
C ALA A 283 56.21 44.57 15.01
N PHE A 284 55.04 45.01 14.50
CA PHE A 284 54.74 46.34 13.91
C PHE A 284 53.20 46.44 13.80
N LEU A 285 52.48 47.06 14.73
CA LEU A 285 52.01 48.47 14.77
C LEU A 285 51.33 48.97 13.48
N LEU A 286 49.99 48.99 13.48
CA LEU A 286 49.10 50.15 13.23
C LEU A 286 47.64 49.79 13.56
#